data_AF-A0A821HRF3-F1
#
_entry.id   AF-A0A821HRF3-F1
#
_cell.length_a   1.000
_cell.length_b   1.000
_cell.length_c   1.000
_cell.angle_alpha   90.00
_cell.angle_beta   90.00
_cell.angle_gamma   90.00
#
_symmetry.space_group_name_H-M   'P 1'
#
loop_
_entity.id
_entity.type
_entity.pdbx_description
1 polymer ?
#
loop_
_entity_poly.entity_id
_entity_poly.type
_entity_poly.pdbx_seq_one_letter_code
_entity_poly.pdbx_strand_id
1 'polypeptide(L)'
;MPVQAFDGNANTKYTSFGPCKLDNCKGNLFPENCGLNTGLYLALQQGATFIVGLQLSTGNDFPRRDPIMVTLEGSNQSGTNLTLGSSWTLIYSGRSGLATDP
;
A
#
# COMPACT_ATOMS: atom_id res chain seq x y z
N MET A 1 9.75 -3.55 7.86
CA MET A 1 9.30 -2.59 6.82
C MET A 1 9.53 -3.21 5.45
N PRO A 2 8.60 -3.07 4.49
CA PRO A 2 8.82 -3.56 3.13
C PRO A 2 9.81 -2.64 2.40
N VAL A 3 11.09 -3.03 2.41
CA VAL A 3 12.21 -2.18 1.93
C VAL A 3 12.02 -1.71 0.49
N GLN A 4 11.43 -2.56 -0.36
CA GLN A 4 11.19 -2.27 -1.77
C GLN A 4 10.14 -1.17 -2.03
N ALA A 5 9.40 -0.73 -1.00
CA ALA A 5 8.50 0.41 -1.10
C ALA A 5 9.16 1.75 -0.73
N PHE A 6 10.36 1.71 -0.12
CA PHE A 6 11.02 2.88 0.47
C PHE A 6 12.50 2.99 0.10
N ASP A 7 12.99 2.20 -0.85
CA ASP A 7 14.39 2.19 -1.29
C ASP A 7 14.70 3.24 -2.38
N GLY A 8 13.68 3.97 -2.85
CA GLY A 8 13.82 4.98 -3.90
C GLY A 8 14.15 4.40 -5.28
N ASN A 9 14.02 3.09 -5.47
CA ASN A 9 14.36 2.41 -6.72
C ASN A 9 13.10 1.92 -7.44
N ALA A 10 12.75 2.54 -8.57
CA ALA A 10 11.58 2.14 -9.36
C ALA A 10 11.69 0.75 -10.03
N ASN A 11 12.85 0.09 -9.93
CA ASN A 11 13.03 -1.28 -10.42
C ASN A 11 12.62 -2.36 -9.40
N THR A 12 12.51 -1.97 -8.14
CA THR A 12 12.01 -2.81 -7.05
C THR A 12 10.62 -2.34 -6.65
N LYS A 13 9.83 -3.24 -6.06
CA LYS A 13 8.44 -2.97 -5.70
C LYS A 13 8.02 -3.80 -4.51
N TYR A 14 7.11 -3.25 -3.73
CA TYR A 14 6.30 -4.02 -2.78
C TYR A 14 4.97 -4.39 -3.45
N THR A 15 4.59 -5.67 -3.35
CA THR A 15 3.29 -6.17 -3.82
C THR A 15 2.61 -6.92 -2.70
N SER A 16 1.37 -6.54 -2.41
CA SER A 16 0.48 -7.30 -1.54
C SER A 16 -0.45 -8.15 -2.38
N PHE A 17 -0.61 -9.42 -2.02
CA PHE A 17 -1.60 -10.32 -2.62
C PHE A 17 -2.83 -10.51 -1.72
N GLY A 18 -2.81 -9.94 -0.51
CA GLY A 18 -3.88 -10.11 0.47
C GLY A 18 -4.18 -11.58 0.77
N PRO A 19 -5.46 -11.97 0.89
CA PRO A 19 -5.84 -13.35 1.13
C PRO A 19 -5.74 -14.24 -0.13
N CYS A 20 -5.33 -13.72 -1.28
CA CYS A 20 -5.17 -14.55 -2.48
C CYS A 20 -4.13 -15.64 -2.22
N LYS A 21 -4.60 -16.89 -2.27
CA LYS A 21 -3.75 -18.07 -2.24
C LYS A 21 -3.49 -18.54 -3.67
N LEU A 22 -2.33 -19.16 -3.87
CA LEU A 22 -1.89 -19.74 -5.16
C LEU A 22 -2.71 -20.97 -5.58
N ASP A 23 -3.64 -21.42 -4.74
CA ASP A 23 -4.29 -22.73 -4.79
C ASP A 23 -5.39 -22.86 -5.86
N ASN A 24 -5.46 -21.96 -6.86
CA ASN A 24 -6.26 -22.12 -8.09
C ASN A 24 -5.69 -21.38 -9.33
N CYS A 25 -4.43 -20.94 -9.30
CA CYS A 25 -3.82 -20.25 -10.44
C CYS A 25 -3.49 -21.25 -11.56
N LYS A 26 -4.38 -21.38 -12.57
CA LYS A 26 -3.98 -21.94 -13.86
C LYS A 26 -2.94 -21.00 -14.49
N GLY A 27 -1.65 -21.30 -14.29
CA GLY A 27 -0.55 -20.66 -15.03
C GLY A 27 0.29 -19.60 -14.28
N ASN A 28 0.52 -19.72 -12.96
CA ASN A 28 1.43 -18.84 -12.20
C ASN A 28 1.08 -17.33 -12.19
N LEU A 29 -0.14 -16.95 -12.56
CA LEU A 29 -0.60 -15.56 -12.54
C LEU A 29 -1.57 -15.37 -11.37
N PHE A 30 -1.27 -14.39 -10.50
CA PHE A 30 -2.24 -13.90 -9.52
C PHE A 30 -3.30 -13.07 -10.26
N PRO A 31 -4.59 -13.22 -9.92
CA PRO A 31 -5.63 -12.30 -10.39
C PRO A 31 -5.27 -10.83 -10.16
N GLU A 32 -5.64 -9.96 -11.11
CA GLU A 32 -5.35 -8.51 -11.06
C GLU A 32 -5.97 -7.80 -9.85
N ASN A 33 -7.02 -8.39 -9.27
CA ASN A 33 -7.70 -7.90 -8.08
C ASN A 33 -7.09 -8.41 -6.76
N CYS A 34 -6.01 -9.19 -6.81
CA CYS A 34 -5.28 -9.56 -5.60
C CYS A 34 -4.61 -8.35 -4.98
N GLY A 35 -4.70 -8.23 -3.65
CA GLY A 35 -4.23 -7.07 -2.92
C GLY A 35 -5.22 -5.91 -2.82
N LEU A 36 -6.40 -5.98 -3.45
CA LEU A 36 -7.46 -5.01 -3.19
C LEU A 36 -7.83 -5.00 -1.70
N ASN A 37 -8.09 -3.80 -1.16
CA ASN A 37 -8.39 -3.56 0.26
C ASN A 37 -7.29 -4.07 1.21
N THR A 38 -6.06 -4.14 0.73
CA THR A 38 -4.88 -4.37 1.57
C THR A 38 -4.04 -3.12 1.64
N GLY A 39 -3.13 -3.10 2.61
CA GLY A 39 -2.21 -2.00 2.79
C GLY A 39 -1.06 -2.42 3.68
N LEU A 40 -0.28 -1.42 4.04
CA LEU A 40 0.82 -1.53 4.98
C LEU A 40 0.74 -0.33 5.92
N TYR A 41 1.27 -0.48 7.13
CA TYR A 41 1.47 0.64 8.03
C TYR A 41 2.94 0.74 8.42
N LEU A 42 3.34 1.94 8.84
CA LEU A 42 4.70 2.29 9.22
C LEU A 42 4.66 2.97 10.57
N ALA A 43 5.58 2.61 11.47
CA ALA A 43 5.85 3.39 12.67
C ALA A 43 7.04 4.31 12.41
N LEU A 44 6.82 5.62 12.46
CA LEU A 44 7.87 6.60 12.24
C LEU A 44 8.76 6.69 13.49
N GLN A 45 10.07 6.50 13.31
CA GLN A 45 11.03 6.57 14.42
C GLN A 45 11.11 7.96 15.06
N GLN A 46 10.80 9.00 14.28
CA GLN A 46 10.78 10.39 14.76
C GLN A 46 9.55 10.74 15.63
N GLY A 47 8.63 9.79 15.84
CA GLY A 47 7.40 10.01 16.61
C GLY A 47 6.29 10.64 15.78
N ALA A 48 5.40 11.40 16.44
CA ALA A 48 4.24 12.01 15.79
C ALA A 48 4.65 13.10 14.79
N THR A 49 4.07 13.05 13.59
CA THR A 49 4.40 13.97 12.48
C THR A 49 3.16 14.40 11.72
N PHE A 50 3.22 15.58 11.13
CA PHE A 50 2.23 16.03 10.16
C PHE A 50 2.50 15.41 8.79
N ILE A 51 1.49 14.76 8.21
CA ILE A 51 1.56 14.28 6.83
C ILE A 51 1.18 15.43 5.90
N VAL A 52 2.09 15.78 4.98
CA VAL A 52 1.88 16.86 4.00
C VAL A 52 1.60 16.35 2.58
N GLY A 53 1.81 15.05 2.34
CA GLY A 53 1.56 14.42 1.05
C GLY A 53 1.92 12.94 1.03
N LEU A 54 1.46 12.27 -0.02
CA LEU A 54 1.78 10.89 -0.36
C LEU A 54 2.22 10.85 -1.83
N GLN A 55 3.36 10.22 -2.10
CA GLN A 55 3.84 9.98 -3.46
C GLN A 55 3.90 8.47 -3.69
N LEU A 56 3.36 8.04 -4.82
CA LEU A 56 3.37 6.64 -5.26
C LEU A 56 3.99 6.58 -6.66
N SER A 57 4.59 5.45 -7.00
CA SER A 57 5.10 5.13 -8.33
C SER A 57 4.59 3.76 -8.76
N THR A 58 4.47 3.55 -10.06
CA THR A 58 3.96 2.30 -10.64
C THR A 58 4.97 1.17 -10.49
N GLY A 59 4.49 -0.07 -10.41
CA GLY A 59 5.28 -1.25 -10.05
C GLY A 59 6.12 -1.88 -11.17
N ASN A 60 6.36 -1.18 -12.29
CA ASN A 60 7.09 -1.64 -13.47
C ASN A 60 6.76 -3.06 -13.98
N ASP A 61 5.54 -3.55 -13.79
CA ASP A 61 5.16 -4.94 -14.09
C ASP A 61 3.83 -5.09 -14.85
N PHE A 62 2.69 -4.79 -14.21
CA PHE A 62 1.35 -4.88 -14.79
C PHE A 62 0.57 -3.61 -14.40
N PRO A 63 0.30 -2.68 -15.34
CA PRO A 63 -0.38 -1.41 -15.06
C PRO A 63 -1.71 -1.55 -14.32
N ARG A 64 -2.41 -2.67 -14.54
CA ARG A 64 -3.70 -2.96 -13.88
C ARG A 64 -3.60 -3.20 -12.37
N ARG A 65 -2.39 -3.38 -11.82
CA ARG A 65 -2.15 -3.51 -10.39
C ARG A 65 -1.74 -2.20 -9.72
N ASP A 66 -1.62 -1.12 -10.48
CA ASP A 66 -1.30 0.18 -9.91
C ASP A 66 -2.45 0.65 -8.99
N PRO A 67 -2.14 1.23 -7.82
CA PRO A 67 -3.16 1.61 -6.85
C PRO A 67 -3.87 2.89 -7.30
N ILE A 68 -4.94 2.76 -8.09
CA ILE A 68 -5.70 3.91 -8.61
C ILE A 68 -6.45 4.66 -7.50
N MET A 69 -6.99 3.91 -6.53
CA MET A 69 -7.72 4.43 -5.37
C MET A 69 -6.97 4.03 -4.10
N VAL A 70 -6.81 4.96 -3.16
CA VAL A 70 -6.10 4.74 -1.90
C VAL A 70 -6.84 5.39 -0.73
N THR A 71 -6.66 4.80 0.44
CA THR A 71 -6.89 5.46 1.72
C THR A 71 -5.55 5.75 2.38
N LEU A 72 -5.44 6.93 2.98
CA LEU A 72 -4.34 7.29 3.87
C LEU A 72 -4.93 7.46 5.26
N GLU A 73 -4.38 6.73 6.22
CA GLU A 73 -4.81 6.74 7.61
C GLU A 73 -3.61 7.03 8.51
N GLY A 74 -3.86 7.61 9.69
CA GLY A 74 -2.83 7.91 10.67
C GLY A 74 -3.23 7.47 12.07
N SER A 75 -2.21 7.18 12.89
CA SER A 75 -2.37 6.85 14.30
C SER A 75 -1.21 7.43 15.12
N ASN A 76 -1.54 7.95 16.30
CA ASN A 76 -0.55 8.29 17.34
C ASN A 76 -0.45 7.19 18.42
N GLN A 77 -1.06 6.03 18.18
CA GLN A 77 -0.93 4.86 19.06
C GLN A 77 0.43 4.18 18.87
N SER A 78 0.79 3.27 19.77
CA SER A 78 2.05 2.54 19.73
C SER A 78 1.86 1.04 19.98
N GLY A 79 2.89 0.25 19.61
CA GLY A 79 2.93 -1.18 19.87
C GLY A 79 1.75 -1.93 19.26
N THR A 80 1.14 -2.81 20.06
CA THR A 80 0.05 -3.69 19.62
C THR A 80 -1.22 -2.92 19.27
N ASN A 81 -1.42 -1.69 19.74
CA ASN A 81 -2.62 -0.93 19.40
C ASN A 81 -2.69 -0.62 17.90
N LEU A 82 -1.55 -0.57 17.20
CA LEU A 82 -1.50 -0.33 15.75
C LEU A 82 -2.12 -1.48 14.92
N THR A 83 -2.34 -2.65 15.51
CA THR A 83 -3.04 -3.77 14.84
C THR A 83 -4.56 -3.69 14.95
N LEU A 84 -5.08 -2.73 15.73
CA LEU A 84 -6.51 -2.50 15.87
C LEU A 84 -6.96 -1.45 14.87
N GLY A 85 -7.96 -1.76 14.05
CA GLY A 85 -8.55 -0.80 13.10
C GLY A 85 -9.05 0.48 13.77
N SER A 86 -9.55 0.39 15.01
CA SER A 86 -10.02 1.54 15.80
C SER A 86 -8.92 2.53 16.19
N SER A 87 -7.64 2.17 16.03
CA SER A 87 -6.51 3.06 16.29
C SER A 87 -6.23 4.02 15.15
N TRP A 88 -6.85 3.83 13.99
CA TRP A 88 -6.56 4.57 12.77
C TRP A 88 -7.63 5.62 12.49
N THR A 89 -7.20 6.82 12.11
CA THR A 89 -8.07 7.90 11.67
C THR A 89 -7.85 8.13 10.19
N LEU A 90 -8.95 8.17 9.42
CA LEU A 90 -8.90 8.48 8.00
C LEU A 90 -8.41 9.92 7.78
N ILE A 91 -7.34 10.07 6.99
CA ILE A 91 -6.77 11.36 6.58
C ILE A 91 -7.22 11.69 5.15
N TYR A 92 -7.21 10.69 4.26
CA TYR A 92 -7.59 10.86 2.86
C TYR A 92 -8.21 9.58 2.28
N SER A 93 -9.18 9.74 1.38
CA SER A 93 -9.74 8.66 0.57
C SER A 93 -10.02 9.19 -0.84
N GLY A 94 -9.40 8.60 -1.86
CA GLY A 94 -9.54 9.09 -3.22
C GLY A 94 -8.52 8.53 -4.19
N ARG A 95 -8.33 9.23 -5.32
CA ARG A 95 -7.41 8.83 -6.38
C ARG A 95 -5.96 9.10 -6.00
N SER A 96 -5.06 8.17 -6.32
CA SER A 96 -3.62 8.30 -6.06
C SER A 96 -2.88 9.27 -7.00
N GLY A 97 -3.51 9.67 -8.10
CA GLY A 97 -2.84 10.36 -9.20
C GLY A 97 -2.28 9.43 -10.28
N LEU A 98 -2.31 8.12 -10.08
CA LEU A 98 -1.89 7.11 -11.07
C LEU A 98 -3.01 6.67 -12.03
N ALA A 99 -4.17 7.35 -12.01
CA ALA A 99 -5.33 7.01 -12.83
C ALA A 99 -5.13 7.25 -14.34
N THR A 100 -4.13 8.04 -14.70
CA THR A 100 -3.71 8.30 -16.07
C THR A 100 -2.28 7.81 -16.19
N ASP A 101 -2.09 6.69 -16.90
CA ASP A 101 -0.77 6.23 -17.34
C ASP A 101 -0.21 7.31 -18.29
N PRO A 102 0.92 7.98 -17.96
CA PRO A 102 1.49 9.03 -18.81
C PRO A 102 1.99 8.50 -20.16
#